data_AF-A0AAW0A578-F1
#
_entry.id   AF-A0AAW0A578-F1
#
_cell.length_a   1.000
_cell.length_b   1.000
_cell.length_c   1.000
_cell.angle_alpha   90.00
_cell.angle_beta   90.00
_cell.angle_gamma   90.00
#
_symmetry.space_group_name_H-M   'P 1'
#
loop_
_entity.id
_entity.type
_entity.pdbx_description
1 polymer ?
#
loop_
_entity_poly.entity_id
_entity_poly.type
_entity_poly.pdbx_seq_one_letter_code
_entity_poly.pdbx_strand_id
1 'polypeptide(L)'
;MSSDIPLIFTTIRKVIHNANETDPVYAEEIEDDIEAEPETLPQDSVYNVSQLWEHLLDASKGVTTETGKEYRRLMDQCVKFLKANKLIKEEDKFFSKSPSELAPVCICSWIMHECDELDIDGTEKHHTTFRASYNHAQKMRAAMTYAFGRLYGLGSLPWHESESTGRMVGNPSVSETVRVGEPATSARAITQETLLELYKFNNIPEIAKVKQYTAGSRKAIKEPHERGGARARRLLTLAYVLAFLCLLRFDEVLKIQIHDIEWVSDTCIKLTLPFCKTSQFGGVKPFYLHLFPPHLAHLCPIRAVANWLDVSDIEDGFLFRRIVSGDRVSQENTHMTSECFLEMFRNNLLDITVDPAPYGTHSFRRGGCQWLYTCCRWGLRRICDWGGWSTEFSNLTIVKYLISYADEPCERREDYMNPIVLRL
;
A
#
# COMPACT_ATOMS: atom_id res chain seq x y z
N MET A 1 -49.05 7.58 -3.05
CA MET A 1 -48.30 6.74 -2.10
C MET A 1 -47.83 5.53 -2.89
N SER A 2 -46.60 5.63 -3.40
CA SER A 2 -46.06 4.76 -4.44
C SER A 2 -45.35 3.57 -3.80
N SER A 3 -45.79 2.38 -4.16
CA SER A 3 -45.18 1.09 -3.84
C SER A 3 -44.59 0.53 -5.12
N ASP A 4 -43.32 0.85 -5.40
CA ASP A 4 -42.56 0.28 -6.51
C ASP A 4 -41.14 -0.06 -6.04
N ILE A 5 -40.97 -1.28 -5.55
CA ILE A 5 -39.67 -1.97 -5.50
C ILE A 5 -39.97 -3.39 -5.98
N PRO A 6 -39.65 -3.72 -7.24
CA PRO A 6 -38.83 -4.92 -7.44
C PRO A 6 -38.11 -4.98 -8.80
N LEU A 7 -36.76 -4.92 -8.87
CA LEU A 7 -36.04 -5.50 -10.05
C LEU A 7 -34.51 -5.72 -9.92
N ILE A 8 -33.88 -5.62 -8.74
CA ILE A 8 -32.41 -5.77 -8.65
C ILE A 8 -31.96 -7.21 -8.28
N PHE A 9 -32.87 -8.04 -7.75
CA PHE A 9 -32.48 -9.35 -7.18
C PHE A 9 -32.84 -10.59 -8.01
N THR A 10 -33.40 -10.46 -9.22
CA THR A 10 -33.83 -11.62 -10.03
C THR A 10 -32.89 -11.94 -11.21
N THR A 11 -32.00 -11.02 -11.60
CA THR A 11 -31.20 -11.15 -12.84
C THR A 11 -29.97 -12.06 -12.70
N ILE A 12 -29.53 -12.37 -11.46
CA ILE A 12 -28.30 -13.14 -11.20
C ILE A 12 -28.42 -14.64 -11.57
N ARG A 13 -29.61 -15.17 -11.87
CA ARG A 13 -29.79 -16.60 -12.21
C ARG A 13 -29.86 -16.95 -13.70
N LYS A 14 -29.78 -15.99 -14.63
CA LYS A 14 -30.01 -16.27 -16.07
C LYS A 14 -28.79 -16.20 -16.99
N VAL A 15 -27.59 -15.91 -16.50
CA VAL A 15 -26.41 -15.64 -17.35
C VAL A 15 -25.53 -16.87 -17.64
N ILE A 16 -26.02 -18.11 -17.42
CA ILE A 16 -25.26 -19.35 -17.72
C ILE A 16 -25.51 -19.90 -19.14
N HIS A 17 -26.23 -19.21 -20.03
CA HIS A 17 -26.33 -19.67 -21.42
C HIS A 17 -26.28 -18.56 -22.47
N ASN A 18 -25.36 -18.76 -23.41
CA ASN A 18 -25.23 -18.18 -24.76
C ASN A 18 -24.44 -16.88 -24.87
N ALA A 19 -23.18 -17.05 -25.27
CA ALA A 19 -22.37 -16.04 -25.96
C ALA A 19 -22.19 -16.50 -27.40
N ASN A 20 -22.56 -15.65 -28.36
CA ASN A 20 -22.01 -15.60 -29.71
C ASN A 20 -22.52 -14.32 -30.38
N GLU A 21 -21.61 -13.39 -30.67
CA GLU A 21 -21.36 -12.77 -31.98
C GLU A 21 -20.70 -11.40 -31.86
N THR A 22 -19.75 -11.21 -32.75
CA THR A 22 -18.81 -10.11 -32.96
C THR A 22 -19.41 -9.02 -33.84
N ASP A 23 -19.00 -7.74 -33.67
CA ASP A 23 -18.24 -6.98 -34.69
C ASP A 23 -18.03 -5.49 -34.31
N PRO A 24 -17.07 -4.80 -34.98
CA PRO A 24 -16.35 -3.63 -34.45
C PRO A 24 -16.88 -2.28 -34.96
N VAL A 25 -16.51 -1.19 -34.29
CA VAL A 25 -16.75 0.18 -34.79
C VAL A 25 -15.46 1.00 -34.76
N TYR A 26 -15.30 1.75 -35.85
CA TYR A 26 -14.14 2.47 -36.36
C TYR A 26 -13.65 3.63 -35.50
N ALA A 27 -12.36 3.94 -35.65
CA ALA A 27 -11.72 5.17 -35.21
C ALA A 27 -11.98 6.29 -36.24
N GLU A 28 -12.44 7.44 -35.77
CA GLU A 28 -12.36 8.70 -36.51
C GLU A 28 -11.34 9.62 -35.81
N GLU A 29 -10.49 10.21 -36.65
CA GLU A 29 -9.44 11.17 -36.34
C GLU A 29 -10.08 12.48 -35.84
N ILE A 30 -9.57 13.03 -34.73
CA ILE A 30 -9.92 14.38 -34.27
C ILE A 30 -8.74 15.27 -34.62
N GLU A 31 -8.97 16.20 -35.54
CA GLU A 31 -8.06 17.28 -35.91
C GLU A 31 -7.92 18.30 -34.76
N ASP A 32 -6.69 18.76 -34.55
CA ASP A 32 -6.28 19.78 -33.59
C ASP A 32 -6.74 21.18 -34.04
N ASP A 33 -7.69 21.78 -33.32
CA ASP A 33 -7.93 23.23 -33.34
C ASP A 33 -7.37 23.87 -32.06
N ILE A 34 -6.19 24.48 -32.20
CA ILE A 34 -5.57 25.36 -31.20
C ILE A 34 -6.08 26.78 -31.45
N GLU A 35 -7.13 27.18 -30.76
CA GLU A 35 -7.42 28.59 -30.51
C GLU A 35 -7.13 28.90 -29.03
N ALA A 36 -6.14 29.75 -28.80
CA ALA A 36 -5.74 30.21 -27.48
C ALA A 36 -6.81 31.16 -26.91
N GLU A 37 -7.57 30.72 -25.92
CA GLU A 37 -8.40 31.61 -25.10
C GLU A 37 -7.52 32.47 -24.18
N PRO A 38 -7.74 33.80 -24.10
CA PRO A 38 -6.97 34.67 -23.22
C PRO A 38 -7.36 34.45 -21.75
N GLU A 39 -6.35 34.19 -20.90
CA GLU A 39 -6.49 34.10 -19.44
C GLU A 39 -7.08 35.40 -18.86
N THR A 40 -8.36 35.37 -18.51
CA THR A 40 -8.96 36.40 -17.64
C THR A 40 -8.66 36.05 -16.19
N LEU A 41 -7.68 36.73 -15.59
CA LEU A 41 -7.47 36.71 -14.14
C LEU A 41 -8.67 37.40 -13.45
N PRO A 42 -9.31 36.76 -12.44
CA PRO A 42 -10.37 37.41 -11.66
C PRO A 42 -9.80 38.63 -10.91
N GLN A 43 -10.22 39.83 -11.31
CA GLN A 43 -10.09 41.02 -10.48
C GLN A 43 -11.12 40.88 -9.34
N ASP A 44 -10.62 40.68 -8.10
CA ASP A 44 -11.31 40.78 -6.80
C ASP A 44 -11.18 39.56 -5.86
N SER A 45 -10.02 38.91 -5.81
CA SER A 45 -9.67 38.08 -4.65
C SER A 45 -8.62 38.78 -3.79
N VAL A 46 -9.07 39.44 -2.72
CA VAL A 46 -8.20 39.83 -1.60
C VAL A 46 -7.76 38.53 -0.91
N TYR A 47 -6.67 37.93 -1.39
CA TYR A 47 -6.07 36.78 -0.73
C TYR A 47 -5.65 37.20 0.68
N ASN A 48 -6.13 36.48 1.69
CA ASN A 48 -5.66 36.64 3.05
C ASN A 48 -4.19 36.16 3.10
N VAL A 49 -3.26 37.09 2.93
CA VAL A 49 -1.82 36.84 2.85
C VAL A 49 -1.32 36.11 4.10
N SER A 50 -1.95 36.30 5.27
CA SER A 50 -1.60 35.58 6.49
C SER A 50 -1.97 34.09 6.43
N GLN A 51 -3.15 33.75 5.90
CA GLN A 51 -3.51 32.34 5.66
C GLN A 51 -2.64 31.70 4.59
N LEU A 52 -2.35 32.44 3.51
CA LEU A 52 -1.43 31.98 2.47
C LEU A 52 -0.03 31.73 3.05
N TRP A 53 0.44 32.61 3.94
CA TRP A 53 1.71 32.48 4.64
C TRP A 53 1.73 31.29 5.60
N GLU A 54 0.64 31.01 6.32
CA GLU A 54 0.51 29.81 7.15
C GLU A 54 0.54 28.53 6.32
N HIS A 55 -0.17 28.50 5.19
CA HIS A 55 -0.15 27.37 4.26
C HIS A 55 1.23 27.19 3.61
N LEU A 56 1.90 28.27 3.24
CA LEU A 56 3.27 28.26 2.72
C LEU A 56 4.26 27.76 3.78
N LEU A 57 4.10 28.19 5.03
CA LEU A 57 4.91 27.69 6.14
C LEU A 57 4.65 26.20 6.41
N ASP A 58 3.40 25.74 6.37
CA ASP A 58 3.11 24.32 6.55
C ASP A 58 3.61 23.46 5.38
N ALA A 59 3.47 23.94 4.14
CA ALA A 59 4.05 23.32 2.95
C ALA A 59 5.58 23.30 3.01
N SER A 60 6.21 24.37 3.53
CA SER A 60 7.68 24.47 3.66
C SER A 60 8.28 23.48 4.67
N LYS A 61 7.50 23.02 5.66
CA LYS A 61 7.93 21.98 6.61
C LYS A 61 8.16 20.62 5.93
N GLY A 62 7.56 20.39 4.75
CA GLY A 62 7.71 19.15 3.98
C GLY A 62 7.09 17.90 4.63
N VAL A 63 6.37 18.06 5.75
CA VAL A 63 5.61 17.02 6.45
C VAL A 63 4.36 17.66 7.07
N THR A 64 3.30 16.89 7.25
CA THR A 64 2.10 17.37 7.97
C THR A 64 2.46 17.72 9.42
N THR A 65 1.71 18.65 10.02
CA THR A 65 1.92 19.05 11.42
C THR A 65 1.89 17.86 12.39
N GLU A 66 1.01 16.88 12.18
CA GLU A 66 0.93 15.66 12.99
C GLU A 66 2.17 14.78 12.82
N THR A 67 2.61 14.56 11.57
CA THR A 67 3.82 13.78 11.28
C THR A 67 5.07 14.44 11.87
N GLY A 68 5.17 15.77 11.81
CA GLY A 68 6.27 16.51 12.42
C GLY A 68 6.32 16.40 13.94
N LYS A 69 5.16 16.32 14.64
CA LYS A 69 5.10 16.07 16.08
C LYS A 69 5.60 14.66 16.41
N GLU A 70 5.16 13.66 15.65
CA GLU A 70 5.59 12.28 15.84
C GLU A 70 7.10 12.11 15.58
N TYR A 71 7.65 12.76 14.56
CA TYR A 71 9.09 12.72 14.29
C TYR A 71 9.91 13.32 15.42
N ARG A 72 9.48 14.45 16.01
CA ARG A 72 10.15 15.01 17.19
C ARG A 72 10.10 14.06 18.39
N ARG A 73 8.96 13.40 18.62
CA ARG A 73 8.83 12.38 19.67
C ARG A 73 9.84 11.23 19.48
N LEU A 74 9.97 10.75 18.25
CA LEU A 74 10.93 9.68 17.90
C LEU A 74 12.38 10.15 18.04
N MET A 75 12.70 11.40 17.71
CA MET A 75 14.02 11.99 17.96
C MET A 75 14.38 11.98 19.45
N ASP A 76 13.46 12.40 20.31
CA ASP A 76 13.68 12.43 21.76
C ASP A 76 13.87 11.01 22.33
N GLN A 77 13.12 10.03 21.81
CA GLN A 77 13.28 8.62 22.19
C GLN A 77 14.66 8.08 21.79
N CYS A 78 15.12 8.39 20.58
CA CYS A 78 16.44 8.00 20.12
C CYS A 78 17.54 8.55 21.04
N VAL A 79 17.52 9.85 21.34
CA VAL A 79 18.55 10.47 22.21
C VAL A 79 18.54 9.86 23.62
N LYS A 80 17.34 9.62 24.19
CA LYS A 80 17.22 8.94 25.49
C LYS A 80 17.82 7.54 25.47
N PHE A 81 17.55 6.76 24.43
CA PHE A 81 18.11 5.44 24.25
C PHE A 81 19.64 5.47 24.15
N LEU A 82 20.19 6.36 23.32
CA LEU A 82 21.64 6.45 23.10
C LEU A 82 22.38 6.81 24.39
N LYS A 83 21.82 7.72 25.20
CA LYS A 83 22.37 8.10 26.51
C LYS A 83 22.27 6.97 27.52
N ALA A 84 21.11 6.32 27.63
CA ALA A 84 20.89 5.20 28.55
C ALA A 84 21.86 4.04 28.30
N ASN A 85 22.19 3.78 27.02
CA ASN A 85 23.12 2.73 26.62
C ASN A 85 24.58 3.20 26.48
N LYS A 86 24.89 4.44 26.92
CA LYS A 86 26.23 5.03 26.88
C LYS A 86 26.87 5.05 25.48
N LEU A 87 26.05 5.10 24.44
CA LEU A 87 26.49 5.23 23.04
C LEU A 87 26.90 6.67 22.70
N ILE A 88 26.38 7.64 23.47
CA ILE A 88 26.80 9.05 23.45
C ILE A 88 26.93 9.56 24.89
N LYS A 89 27.69 10.64 25.11
CA LYS A 89 27.78 11.29 26.43
C LYS A 89 26.53 12.11 26.72
N GLU A 90 26.32 12.47 27.99
CA GLU A 90 25.14 13.24 28.40
C GLU A 90 25.13 14.66 27.82
N GLU A 91 26.29 15.24 27.63
CA GLU A 91 26.50 16.56 27.04
C GLU A 91 26.47 16.55 25.50
N ASP A 92 26.55 15.37 24.87
CA ASP A 92 26.68 15.27 23.43
C ASP A 92 25.35 15.55 22.71
N LYS A 93 25.42 16.39 21.68
CA LYS A 93 24.30 16.64 20.77
C LYS A 93 24.36 15.65 19.60
N PHE A 94 23.58 14.58 19.72
CA PHE A 94 23.49 13.56 18.67
C PHE A 94 23.06 14.16 17.32
N PHE A 95 22.00 14.97 17.32
CA PHE A 95 21.58 15.69 16.13
C PHE A 95 22.30 17.04 16.03
N SER A 96 23.07 17.22 14.95
CA SER A 96 23.87 18.42 14.71
C SER A 96 24.11 18.62 13.21
N LYS A 97 24.66 19.79 12.84
CA LYS A 97 25.12 20.08 11.46
C LYS A 97 26.44 19.35 11.11
N SER A 98 27.08 18.74 12.09
CA SER A 98 28.32 17.97 11.93
C SER A 98 28.21 16.71 12.79
N PRO A 99 27.39 15.74 12.36
CA PRO A 99 27.14 14.55 13.16
C PRO A 99 28.40 13.70 13.31
N SER A 100 28.45 12.92 14.39
CA SER A 100 29.51 11.95 14.63
C SER A 100 29.58 10.90 13.52
N GLU A 101 30.78 10.40 13.23
CA GLU A 101 30.99 9.28 12.29
C GLU A 101 30.24 8.01 12.73
N LEU A 102 29.97 7.87 14.04
CA LEU A 102 29.21 6.77 14.61
C LEU A 102 27.69 6.94 14.49
N ALA A 103 27.20 8.08 13.98
CA ALA A 103 25.77 8.36 13.88
C ALA A 103 24.98 7.26 13.13
N PRO A 104 25.45 6.68 12.01
CA PRO A 104 24.80 5.53 11.38
C PRO A 104 24.61 4.35 12.34
N VAL A 105 25.68 3.97 13.06
CA VAL A 105 25.66 2.83 13.98
C VAL A 105 24.71 3.09 15.13
N CYS A 106 24.72 4.29 15.71
CA CYS A 106 23.78 4.70 16.76
C CYS A 106 22.31 4.59 16.30
N ILE A 107 22.01 5.01 15.07
CA ILE A 107 20.66 4.88 14.49
C ILE A 107 20.29 3.40 14.37
N CYS A 108 21.18 2.56 13.84
CA CYS A 108 20.94 1.12 13.72
C CYS A 108 20.72 0.47 15.08
N SER A 109 21.58 0.74 16.07
CA SER A 109 21.47 0.16 17.41
C SER A 109 20.13 0.49 18.06
N TRP A 110 19.61 1.70 17.87
CA TRP A 110 18.30 2.08 18.39
C TRP A 110 17.16 1.35 17.67
N ILE A 111 17.20 1.29 16.33
CA ILE A 111 16.19 0.55 15.55
C ILE A 111 16.21 -0.94 15.90
N MET A 112 17.39 -1.54 16.00
CA MET A 112 17.56 -2.95 16.36
C MET A 112 17.06 -3.23 17.78
N HIS A 113 17.37 -2.37 18.75
CA HIS A 113 16.87 -2.54 20.12
C HIS A 113 15.33 -2.52 20.20
N GLU A 114 14.66 -1.66 19.45
CA GLU A 114 13.20 -1.56 19.50
C GLU A 114 12.50 -2.65 18.66
N CYS A 115 13.11 -3.10 17.57
CA CYS A 115 12.41 -3.85 16.52
C CYS A 115 12.95 -5.26 16.24
N ASP A 116 14.20 -5.55 16.58
CA ASP A 116 14.87 -6.79 16.19
C ASP A 116 14.83 -7.87 17.28
N GLU A 117 15.12 -9.12 16.91
CA GLU A 117 15.18 -10.26 17.83
C GLU A 117 16.43 -10.25 18.70
N LEU A 118 17.47 -9.55 18.25
CA LEU A 118 18.72 -9.38 18.97
C LEU A 118 18.75 -8.05 19.74
N ASP A 119 19.35 -8.08 20.92
CA ASP A 119 19.77 -6.88 21.64
C ASP A 119 21.08 -6.32 21.07
N ILE A 120 21.43 -5.10 21.48
CA ILE A 120 22.64 -4.40 21.03
C ILE A 120 23.94 -5.12 21.39
N ASP A 121 23.91 -6.01 22.37
CA ASP A 121 25.03 -6.85 22.79
C ASP A 121 25.10 -8.19 22.04
N GLY A 122 24.17 -8.41 21.09
CA GLY A 122 24.07 -9.63 20.28
C GLY A 122 23.34 -10.77 20.98
N THR A 123 22.75 -10.54 22.15
CA THR A 123 21.95 -11.57 22.84
C THR A 123 20.53 -11.65 22.26
N GLU A 124 19.92 -12.84 22.27
CA GLU A 124 18.54 -13.02 21.84
C GLU A 124 17.56 -12.49 22.90
N LYS A 125 16.65 -11.62 22.47
CA LYS A 125 15.54 -11.15 23.31
C LYS A 125 14.58 -12.29 23.58
N HIS A 126 14.15 -12.41 24.83
CA HIS A 126 13.12 -13.38 25.22
C HIS A 126 11.86 -13.23 24.36
N HIS A 127 11.24 -14.35 24.00
CA HIS A 127 10.09 -14.42 23.08
C HIS A 127 8.83 -13.67 23.57
N THR A 128 8.77 -13.31 24.85
CA THR A 128 7.67 -12.50 25.43
C THR A 128 7.94 -11.01 25.43
N THR A 129 9.15 -10.57 25.05
CA THR A 129 9.51 -9.16 25.01
C THR A 129 8.76 -8.48 23.87
N PHE A 130 8.12 -7.35 24.16
CA PHE A 130 7.44 -6.54 23.15
C PHE A 130 8.43 -6.06 22.09
N ARG A 131 8.09 -6.26 20.81
CA ARG A 131 8.89 -5.82 19.67
C ARG A 131 8.07 -4.87 18.83
N ALA A 132 8.60 -3.69 18.54
CA ALA A 132 7.92 -2.74 17.69
C ALA A 132 7.83 -3.28 16.25
N SER A 133 6.73 -2.97 15.56
CA SER A 133 6.53 -3.42 14.18
C SER A 133 7.56 -2.81 13.23
N TYR A 134 7.82 -3.46 12.09
CA TYR A 134 8.64 -2.87 11.02
C TYR A 134 8.16 -1.48 10.55
N ASN A 135 6.85 -1.26 10.51
CA ASN A 135 6.29 0.06 10.21
C ASN A 135 6.74 1.12 11.22
N HIS A 136 6.97 0.72 12.48
CA HIS A 136 7.57 1.59 13.48
C HIS A 136 9.05 1.84 13.18
N ALA A 137 9.84 0.81 12.85
CA ALA A 137 11.23 0.96 12.41
C ALA A 137 11.39 1.95 11.24
N GLN A 138 10.50 1.85 10.23
CA GLN A 138 10.47 2.77 9.09
C GLN A 138 10.16 4.21 9.51
N LYS A 139 9.24 4.41 10.47
CA LYS A 139 8.94 5.73 11.05
C LYS A 139 10.13 6.28 11.84
N MET A 140 10.82 5.45 12.62
CA MET A 140 12.03 5.82 13.35
C MET A 140 13.10 6.34 12.37
N ARG A 141 13.40 5.59 11.31
CA ARG A 141 14.34 6.01 10.25
C ARG A 141 13.90 7.28 9.52
N ALA A 142 12.62 7.38 9.17
CA ALA A 142 12.08 8.57 8.52
C ALA A 142 12.22 9.82 9.41
N ALA A 143 12.03 9.67 10.72
CA ALA A 143 12.27 10.74 11.69
C ALA A 143 13.75 11.14 11.73
N MET A 144 14.69 10.19 11.71
CA MET A 144 16.13 10.50 11.63
C MET A 144 16.48 11.22 10.32
N THR A 145 15.91 10.77 9.20
CA THR A 145 16.11 11.37 7.87
C THR A 145 15.59 12.80 7.82
N TYR A 146 14.40 13.03 8.37
CA TYR A 146 13.82 14.35 8.53
C TYR A 146 14.67 15.24 9.43
N ALA A 147 15.14 14.72 10.56
CA ALA A 147 15.99 15.45 11.49
C ALA A 147 17.28 15.92 10.80
N PHE A 148 18.14 15.00 10.39
CA PHE A 148 19.43 15.32 9.79
C PHE A 148 19.27 16.11 8.49
N GLY A 149 18.32 15.71 7.64
CA GLY A 149 18.14 16.31 6.33
C GLY A 149 17.54 17.73 6.38
N ARG A 150 16.45 17.92 7.13
CA ARG A 150 15.69 19.18 7.16
C ARG A 150 16.04 20.06 8.35
N LEU A 151 15.98 19.52 9.57
CA LEU A 151 16.21 20.34 10.78
C LEU A 151 17.67 20.78 10.92
N TYR A 152 18.60 19.91 10.51
CA TYR A 152 20.04 20.18 10.57
C TYR A 152 20.68 20.45 9.20
N GLY A 153 19.88 20.47 8.13
CA GLY A 153 20.29 20.99 6.82
C GLY A 153 21.32 20.13 6.07
N LEU A 154 21.45 18.85 6.39
CA LEU A 154 22.35 17.92 5.68
C LEU A 154 21.75 17.41 4.35
N GLY A 155 20.48 17.72 4.10
CA GLY A 155 19.78 17.31 2.88
C GLY A 155 19.61 15.80 2.74
N SER A 156 19.59 15.34 1.49
CA SER A 156 19.41 13.93 1.10
C SER A 156 20.68 13.30 0.54
N LEU A 157 21.84 13.95 0.71
CA LEU A 157 23.10 13.41 0.23
C LEU A 157 23.42 12.09 0.97
N PRO A 158 23.81 11.02 0.25
CA PRO A 158 24.29 9.80 0.87
C PRO A 158 25.43 10.08 1.86
N TRP A 159 25.50 9.32 2.94
CA TRP A 159 26.59 9.41 3.91
C TRP A 159 27.89 8.91 3.24
N HIS A 160 28.87 9.79 3.06
CA HIS A 160 30.13 9.48 2.37
C HIS A 160 31.29 10.30 2.95
N GLU A 161 32.52 9.84 2.71
CA GLU A 161 33.71 10.61 3.05
C GLU A 161 33.94 11.70 2.00
N SER A 162 34.10 12.94 2.45
CA SER A 162 34.39 14.08 1.57
C SER A 162 35.83 14.00 1.07
N GLU A 163 36.01 13.88 -0.25
CA GLU A 163 37.33 13.84 -0.89
C GLU A 163 38.22 15.06 -0.54
N SER A 164 37.61 16.22 -0.29
CA SER A 164 38.32 17.45 0.02
C SER A 164 38.70 17.63 1.50
N THR A 165 38.00 16.97 2.42
CA THR A 165 38.18 17.20 3.88
C THR A 165 38.50 15.94 4.67
N GLY A 166 38.36 14.75 4.09
CA GLY A 166 38.52 13.46 4.76
C GLY A 166 37.50 13.24 5.89
N ARG A 167 36.43 14.03 5.94
CA ARG A 167 35.38 13.93 6.96
C ARG A 167 34.13 13.32 6.38
N MET A 168 33.40 12.57 7.20
CA MET A 168 32.08 12.07 6.82
C MET A 168 31.07 13.21 6.69
N VAL A 169 30.38 13.25 5.55
CA VAL A 169 29.37 14.25 5.18
C VAL A 169 28.13 13.58 4.57
N GLY A 170 27.03 14.33 4.50
CA GLY A 170 25.74 13.84 4.04
C GLY A 170 24.83 13.48 5.21
N ASN A 171 23.80 12.68 4.97
CA ASN A 171 22.81 12.32 5.99
C ASN A 171 23.09 10.90 6.54
N PRO A 172 23.43 10.74 7.84
CA PRO A 172 23.73 9.43 8.43
C PRO A 172 22.62 8.39 8.28
N SER A 173 21.35 8.81 8.24
CA SER A 173 20.21 7.89 8.18
C SER A 173 19.98 7.24 6.81
N VAL A 174 20.68 7.72 5.77
CA VAL A 174 20.66 7.14 4.41
C VAL A 174 21.96 6.40 4.09
N SER A 175 22.79 6.13 5.10
CA SER A 175 24.00 5.31 4.97
C SER A 175 23.66 3.85 4.63
N GLU A 176 24.62 3.16 4.02
CA GLU A 176 24.48 1.73 3.73
C GLU A 176 24.31 0.90 5.01
N THR A 177 24.99 1.26 6.10
CA THR A 177 24.86 0.62 7.42
C THR A 177 23.43 0.64 7.93
N VAL A 178 22.72 1.77 7.79
CA VAL A 178 21.31 1.90 8.17
C VAL A 178 20.41 1.10 7.25
N ARG A 179 20.74 0.99 5.96
CA ARG A 179 19.98 0.16 5.01
C ARG A 179 20.14 -1.34 5.28
N VAL A 180 21.35 -1.80 5.61
CA VAL A 180 21.65 -3.23 5.86
C VAL A 180 21.02 -3.71 7.17
N GLY A 181 20.94 -2.85 8.19
CA GLY A 181 20.29 -3.15 9.47
C GLY A 181 18.76 -3.16 9.43
N GLU A 182 18.12 -3.01 8.26
CA GLU A 182 16.67 -3.06 8.13
C GLU A 182 16.16 -4.50 7.97
N PRO A 183 15.18 -4.93 8.77
CA PRO A 183 14.45 -6.16 8.47
C PRO A 183 13.78 -6.02 7.10
N ALA A 184 14.14 -6.83 6.12
CA ALA A 184 13.57 -6.74 4.77
C ALA A 184 12.11 -7.20 4.78
N THR A 185 11.14 -6.30 4.98
CA THR A 185 9.72 -6.66 4.86
C THR A 185 8.94 -5.53 4.18
N SER A 186 7.99 -5.87 3.29
CA SER A 186 7.25 -4.99 2.35
C SER A 186 7.98 -4.54 1.08
N ALA A 187 9.13 -5.15 0.77
CA ALA A 187 9.88 -4.87 -0.45
C ALA A 187 9.44 -5.71 -1.66
N ARG A 188 8.78 -6.85 -1.44
CA ARG A 188 8.37 -7.78 -2.50
C ARG A 188 6.98 -7.48 -3.04
N ALA A 189 6.87 -7.46 -4.36
CA ALA A 189 5.64 -7.35 -5.11
C ALA A 189 4.81 -8.63 -4.95
N ILE A 190 3.50 -8.50 -4.69
CA ILE A 190 2.59 -9.64 -4.88
C ILE A 190 2.36 -9.80 -6.38
N THR A 191 2.51 -10.99 -6.93
CA THR A 191 2.33 -11.19 -8.38
C THR A 191 0.90 -11.63 -8.71
N GLN A 192 0.54 -11.54 -9.98
CA GLN A 192 -0.74 -12.08 -10.46
C GLN A 192 -0.84 -13.58 -10.17
N GLU A 193 0.27 -14.31 -10.30
CA GLU A 193 0.36 -15.76 -10.09
C GLU A 193 0.09 -16.11 -8.62
N THR A 194 0.70 -15.38 -7.67
CA THR A 194 0.40 -15.57 -6.25
C THR A 194 -1.07 -15.27 -5.93
N LEU A 195 -1.64 -14.21 -6.53
CA LEU A 195 -3.07 -13.92 -6.36
C LEU A 195 -3.97 -15.01 -6.96
N LEU A 196 -3.55 -15.63 -8.08
CA LEU A 196 -4.25 -16.77 -8.66
C LEU A 196 -4.20 -18.00 -7.76
N GLU A 197 -3.06 -18.29 -7.14
CA GLU A 197 -2.92 -19.41 -6.18
C GLU A 197 -3.79 -19.20 -4.93
N LEU A 198 -3.74 -18.00 -4.35
CA LEU A 198 -4.62 -17.61 -3.25
C LEU A 198 -6.09 -17.75 -3.63
N TYR A 199 -6.46 -17.28 -4.83
CA TYR A 199 -7.82 -17.38 -5.34
C TYR A 199 -8.25 -18.85 -5.49
N LYS A 200 -7.41 -19.71 -6.08
CA LYS A 200 -7.70 -21.15 -6.22
C LYS A 200 -7.92 -21.79 -4.86
N PHE A 201 -7.00 -21.56 -3.92
CA PHE A 201 -7.09 -22.10 -2.57
C PHE A 201 -8.37 -21.63 -1.85
N ASN A 202 -8.66 -20.34 -1.91
CA ASN A 202 -9.83 -19.73 -1.26
C ASN A 202 -11.17 -20.20 -1.86
N ASN A 203 -11.15 -20.75 -3.09
CA ASN A 203 -12.34 -21.28 -3.78
C ASN A 203 -12.42 -22.82 -3.77
N ILE A 204 -11.55 -23.51 -3.04
CA ILE A 204 -11.70 -24.95 -2.78
C ILE A 204 -13.06 -25.17 -2.09
N PRO A 205 -13.94 -26.08 -2.57
CA PRO A 205 -15.31 -26.22 -2.08
C PRO A 205 -15.45 -26.35 -0.55
N GLU A 206 -14.54 -27.08 0.09
CA GLU A 206 -14.50 -27.31 1.54
C GLU A 206 -14.19 -26.02 2.33
N ILE A 207 -13.41 -25.11 1.73
CA ILE A 207 -12.95 -23.84 2.31
C ILE A 207 -13.93 -22.71 1.98
N ALA A 208 -14.46 -22.68 0.76
CA ALA A 208 -15.36 -21.65 0.25
C ALA A 208 -16.77 -21.73 0.86
N LYS A 209 -17.13 -22.87 1.47
CA LYS A 209 -18.43 -23.07 2.09
C LYS A 209 -18.56 -22.24 3.37
N VAL A 210 -19.53 -21.32 3.37
CA VAL A 210 -19.89 -20.57 4.57
C VAL A 210 -20.52 -21.52 5.59
N LYS A 211 -19.86 -21.68 6.74
CA LYS A 211 -20.36 -22.51 7.85
C LYS A 211 -21.23 -21.66 8.76
N GLN A 212 -22.33 -22.22 9.27
CA GLN A 212 -23.09 -21.58 10.34
C GLN A 212 -22.25 -21.58 11.62
N TYR A 213 -22.36 -20.50 12.39
CA TYR A 213 -21.61 -20.39 13.63
C TYR A 213 -22.06 -21.46 14.63
N THR A 214 -21.13 -22.31 15.04
CA THR A 214 -21.28 -23.22 16.16
C THR A 214 -20.36 -22.77 17.29
N ALA A 215 -20.90 -22.62 18.50
CA ALA A 215 -20.09 -22.25 19.66
C ALA A 215 -19.06 -23.37 19.96
N GLY A 216 -17.78 -23.08 19.75
CA GLY A 216 -16.68 -24.01 19.96
C GLY A 216 -15.61 -23.48 20.93
N SER A 217 -14.88 -24.39 21.57
CA SER A 217 -13.80 -24.08 22.51
C SER A 217 -12.63 -23.38 21.79
N ARG A 218 -12.19 -22.22 22.31
CA ARG A 218 -11.11 -21.36 21.74
C ARG A 218 -9.70 -22.00 21.75
N LYS A 219 -9.55 -23.28 22.10
CA LYS A 219 -8.27 -23.90 22.48
C LYS A 219 -7.66 -24.89 21.48
N ALA A 220 -8.29 -25.16 20.34
CA ALA A 220 -7.67 -26.05 19.35
C ALA A 220 -6.63 -25.29 18.52
N ILE A 221 -5.42 -25.85 18.39
CA ILE A 221 -4.46 -25.46 17.36
C ILE A 221 -5.16 -25.64 16.02
N LYS A 222 -5.36 -24.54 15.30
CA LYS A 222 -6.02 -24.57 14.00
C LYS A 222 -5.05 -25.06 12.94
N GLU A 223 -5.45 -26.11 12.23
CA GLU A 223 -4.77 -26.53 10.99
C GLU A 223 -4.73 -25.34 10.01
N PRO A 224 -3.73 -25.25 9.09
CA PRO A 224 -3.61 -24.13 8.14
C PRO A 224 -4.93 -23.74 7.46
N HIS A 225 -5.65 -24.73 6.92
CA HIS A 225 -6.96 -24.52 6.27
C HIS A 225 -8.08 -23.99 7.19
N GLU A 226 -7.90 -24.02 8.52
CA GLU A 226 -8.84 -23.50 9.53
C GLU A 226 -8.50 -22.08 10.01
N ARG A 227 -7.38 -21.51 9.56
CA ARG A 227 -6.87 -20.18 10.00
C ARG A 227 -7.68 -19.00 9.45
N GLY A 228 -8.53 -19.21 8.46
CA GLY A 228 -9.44 -18.20 7.90
C GLY A 228 -10.69 -18.82 7.29
N GLY A 229 -11.87 -18.25 7.60
CA GLY A 229 -13.15 -18.74 7.08
C GLY A 229 -13.51 -18.19 5.70
N ALA A 230 -14.61 -18.69 5.14
CA ALA A 230 -15.07 -18.35 3.80
C ALA A 230 -15.35 -16.84 3.62
N ARG A 231 -15.98 -16.19 4.60
CA ARG A 231 -16.25 -14.74 4.57
C ARG A 231 -14.95 -13.96 4.63
N ALA A 232 -14.08 -14.27 5.58
CA ALA A 232 -12.75 -13.67 5.67
C ALA A 232 -11.98 -13.74 4.35
N ARG A 233 -11.98 -14.89 3.68
CA ARG A 233 -11.28 -15.09 2.40
C ARG A 233 -11.89 -14.29 1.25
N ARG A 234 -13.22 -14.15 1.18
CA ARG A 234 -13.89 -13.30 0.19
C ARG A 234 -13.62 -11.82 0.42
N LEU A 235 -13.65 -11.37 1.68
CA LEU A 235 -13.24 -10.02 2.07
C LEU A 235 -11.81 -9.74 1.62
N LEU A 236 -10.87 -10.63 1.94
CA LEU A 236 -9.47 -10.50 1.55
C LEU A 236 -9.31 -10.46 0.03
N THR A 237 -9.98 -11.34 -0.70
CA THR A 237 -9.93 -11.37 -2.17
C THR A 237 -10.36 -10.03 -2.77
N LEU A 238 -11.45 -9.44 -2.27
CA LEU A 238 -11.88 -8.11 -2.70
C LEU A 238 -10.84 -7.04 -2.35
N ALA A 239 -10.31 -7.04 -1.13
CA ALA A 239 -9.31 -6.09 -0.69
C ALA A 239 -8.04 -6.16 -1.56
N TYR A 240 -7.60 -7.38 -1.89
CA TYR A 240 -6.45 -7.63 -2.76
C TYR A 240 -6.67 -7.07 -4.16
N VAL A 241 -7.82 -7.35 -4.78
CA VAL A 241 -8.14 -6.89 -6.13
C VAL A 241 -8.20 -5.37 -6.20
N LEU A 242 -8.85 -4.70 -5.23
CA LEU A 242 -8.92 -3.24 -5.21
C LEU A 242 -7.54 -2.62 -4.97
N ALA A 243 -6.76 -3.13 -4.02
CA ALA A 243 -5.39 -2.64 -3.75
C ALA A 243 -4.48 -2.79 -4.98
N PHE A 244 -4.58 -3.93 -5.67
CA PHE A 244 -3.75 -4.26 -6.82
C PHE A 244 -4.15 -3.47 -8.07
N LEU A 245 -5.44 -3.45 -8.44
CA LEU A 245 -5.90 -2.78 -9.65
C LEU A 245 -5.90 -1.26 -9.54
N CYS A 246 -6.33 -0.71 -8.39
CA CYS A 246 -6.42 0.74 -8.20
C CYS A 246 -5.13 1.34 -7.61
N LEU A 247 -4.09 0.51 -7.42
CA LEU A 247 -2.81 0.91 -6.82
C LEU A 247 -2.99 1.55 -5.44
N LEU A 248 -3.94 1.12 -4.63
CA LEU A 248 -4.28 1.78 -3.36
C LEU A 248 -3.40 1.28 -2.20
N ARG A 249 -3.23 2.12 -1.19
CA ARG A 249 -2.72 1.66 0.11
C ARG A 249 -3.84 0.95 0.87
N PHE A 250 -3.52 -0.03 1.72
CA PHE A 250 -4.57 -0.74 2.46
C PHE A 250 -5.35 0.15 3.42
N ASP A 251 -4.75 1.20 3.97
CA ASP A 251 -5.50 2.14 4.81
C ASP A 251 -6.53 2.96 4.01
N GLU A 252 -6.36 3.07 2.69
CA GLU A 252 -7.35 3.64 1.76
C GLU A 252 -8.40 2.58 1.41
N VAL A 253 -7.98 1.36 1.06
CA VAL A 253 -8.89 0.24 0.71
C VAL A 253 -9.86 -0.06 1.86
N LEU A 254 -9.35 -0.20 3.09
CA LEU A 254 -10.16 -0.58 4.24
C LEU A 254 -11.22 0.49 4.61
N LYS A 255 -11.05 1.73 4.13
CA LYS A 255 -12.00 2.83 4.38
C LYS A 255 -13.08 2.96 3.32
N ILE A 256 -13.03 2.17 2.25
CA ILE A 256 -14.08 2.17 1.21
C ILE A 256 -15.42 1.81 1.84
N GLN A 257 -16.44 2.58 1.51
CA GLN A 257 -17.82 2.37 1.92
C GLN A 257 -18.68 1.90 0.75
N ILE A 258 -19.86 1.36 1.05
CA ILE A 258 -20.81 0.88 0.03
C ILE A 258 -21.18 2.00 -0.95
N HIS A 259 -21.40 3.22 -0.47
CA HIS A 259 -21.78 4.37 -1.31
C HIS A 259 -20.64 4.86 -2.22
N ASP A 260 -19.40 4.46 -1.98
CA ASP A 260 -18.26 4.81 -2.84
C ASP A 260 -18.25 3.98 -4.15
N ILE A 261 -19.04 2.90 -4.19
CA ILE A 261 -19.17 2.00 -5.34
C ILE A 261 -20.49 2.28 -6.05
N GLU A 262 -20.40 2.81 -7.27
CA GLU A 262 -21.53 3.07 -8.15
C GLU A 262 -21.53 2.05 -9.29
N TRP A 263 -22.65 1.36 -9.51
CA TRP A 263 -22.82 0.46 -10.66
C TRP A 263 -23.18 1.27 -11.90
N VAL A 264 -22.25 1.38 -12.84
CA VAL A 264 -22.47 2.06 -14.13
C VAL A 264 -23.18 1.12 -15.11
N SER A 265 -22.85 -0.17 -15.05
CA SER A 265 -23.55 -1.26 -15.74
C SER A 265 -23.28 -2.59 -15.03
N ASP A 266 -23.92 -3.68 -15.48
CA ASP A 266 -23.67 -5.04 -14.97
C ASP A 266 -22.19 -5.49 -15.13
N THR A 267 -21.44 -4.81 -15.97
CA THR A 267 -20.04 -5.13 -16.27
C THR A 267 -19.06 -4.04 -15.84
N CYS A 268 -19.52 -2.96 -15.20
CA CYS A 268 -18.68 -1.83 -14.83
C CYS A 268 -19.14 -1.19 -13.52
N ILE A 269 -18.20 -1.07 -12.57
CA ILE A 269 -18.37 -0.24 -11.37
C ILE A 269 -17.44 0.96 -11.44
N LYS A 270 -17.91 2.07 -10.89
CA LYS A 270 -17.15 3.29 -10.66
C LYS A 270 -16.88 3.37 -9.16
N LEU A 271 -15.61 3.34 -8.79
CA LEU A 271 -15.14 3.50 -7.41
C LEU A 271 -14.65 4.93 -7.21
N THR A 272 -15.30 5.68 -6.32
CA THR A 272 -14.92 7.06 -5.99
C THR A 272 -14.39 7.11 -4.57
N LEU A 273 -13.12 7.47 -4.38
CA LEU A 273 -12.54 7.54 -3.04
C LEU A 273 -12.69 8.95 -2.44
N PRO A 274 -13.15 9.08 -1.18
CA PRO A 274 -13.27 10.38 -0.53
C PRO A 274 -11.90 11.04 -0.28
N PHE A 275 -10.83 10.24 -0.18
CA PHE A 275 -9.47 10.72 0.02
C PHE A 275 -8.44 9.75 -0.58
N CYS A 276 -7.48 10.27 -1.35
CA CYS A 276 -6.32 9.53 -1.83
C CYS A 276 -5.06 10.28 -1.41
N LYS A 277 -4.18 9.64 -0.63
CA LYS A 277 -2.96 10.25 -0.07
C LYS A 277 -1.95 10.68 -1.14
N THR A 278 -2.06 10.15 -2.36
CA THR A 278 -1.15 10.51 -3.46
C THR A 278 -1.65 11.69 -4.29
N SER A 279 -2.93 12.08 -4.20
CA SER A 279 -3.45 13.28 -4.86
C SER A 279 -3.29 14.50 -3.94
N GLN A 280 -2.11 15.12 -3.96
CA GLN A 280 -1.81 16.27 -3.11
C GLN A 280 -2.47 17.59 -3.57
N PHE A 281 -3.03 17.66 -4.79
CA PHE A 281 -3.49 18.92 -5.39
C PHE A 281 -4.79 18.83 -6.22
N GLY A 282 -5.57 17.74 -6.14
CA GLY A 282 -6.83 17.63 -6.91
C GLY A 282 -7.75 16.54 -6.39
N GLY A 283 -9.05 16.66 -6.66
CA GLY A 283 -10.02 15.60 -6.36
C GLY A 283 -9.60 14.27 -6.99
N VAL A 284 -9.79 13.17 -6.27
CA VAL A 284 -9.41 11.84 -6.77
C VAL A 284 -10.27 11.51 -7.98
N LYS A 285 -9.64 11.31 -9.15
CA LYS A 285 -10.36 10.78 -10.32
C LYS A 285 -10.95 9.42 -9.96
N PRO A 286 -12.21 9.12 -10.33
CA PRO A 286 -12.81 7.83 -10.02
C PRO A 286 -12.14 6.70 -10.82
N PHE A 287 -12.12 5.50 -10.23
CA PHE A 287 -11.64 4.29 -10.88
C PHE A 287 -12.80 3.57 -11.56
N TYR A 288 -12.71 3.40 -12.88
CA TYR A 288 -13.66 2.58 -13.64
C TYR A 288 -13.12 1.15 -13.73
N LEU A 289 -13.84 0.21 -13.13
CA LEU A 289 -13.43 -1.18 -12.98
C LEU A 289 -14.40 -2.09 -13.74
N HIS A 290 -13.87 -2.85 -14.70
CA HIS A 290 -14.67 -3.67 -15.60
C HIS A 290 -14.65 -5.16 -15.25
N LEU A 291 -15.66 -5.88 -15.72
CA LEU A 291 -15.72 -7.34 -15.67
C LEU A 291 -14.58 -7.94 -16.51
N PHE A 292 -13.75 -8.76 -15.87
CA PHE A 292 -12.65 -9.45 -16.54
C PHE A 292 -13.09 -10.79 -17.13
N PRO A 293 -12.38 -11.30 -18.17
CA PRO A 293 -12.65 -12.62 -18.73
C PRO A 293 -12.41 -13.74 -17.70
N PRO A 294 -12.94 -14.96 -17.93
CA PRO A 294 -12.86 -16.06 -16.96
C PRO A 294 -11.45 -16.44 -16.53
N HIS A 295 -10.46 -16.38 -17.43
CA HIS A 295 -9.07 -16.71 -17.11
C HIS A 295 -8.41 -15.69 -16.14
N LEU A 296 -8.98 -14.48 -16.02
CA LEU A 296 -8.59 -13.45 -15.05
C LEU A 296 -9.59 -13.32 -13.89
N ALA A 297 -10.38 -14.35 -13.59
CA ALA A 297 -11.38 -14.29 -12.51
C ALA A 297 -10.81 -13.89 -11.14
N HIS A 298 -9.57 -14.28 -10.85
CA HIS A 298 -8.82 -13.95 -9.63
C HIS A 298 -8.49 -12.45 -9.48
N LEU A 299 -8.48 -11.69 -10.58
CA LEU A 299 -8.31 -10.24 -10.59
C LEU A 299 -9.61 -9.49 -10.90
N CYS A 300 -10.75 -10.18 -11.02
CA CYS A 300 -11.97 -9.54 -11.49
C CYS A 300 -12.67 -8.73 -10.38
N PRO A 301 -12.74 -7.40 -10.48
CA PRO A 301 -13.31 -6.55 -9.43
C PRO A 301 -14.82 -6.78 -9.28
N ILE A 302 -15.55 -6.94 -10.39
CA ILE A 302 -17.00 -7.19 -10.39
C ILE A 302 -17.34 -8.49 -9.65
N ARG A 303 -16.63 -9.59 -9.95
CA ARG A 303 -16.84 -10.88 -9.28
C ARG A 303 -16.45 -10.82 -7.81
N ALA A 304 -15.35 -10.13 -7.48
CA ALA A 304 -14.90 -10.01 -6.10
C ALA A 304 -15.90 -9.21 -5.24
N VAL A 305 -16.45 -8.11 -5.76
CA VAL A 305 -17.49 -7.32 -5.09
C VAL A 305 -18.75 -8.16 -4.91
N ALA A 306 -19.26 -8.78 -5.98
CA ALA A 306 -20.47 -9.61 -5.92
C ALA A 306 -20.34 -10.75 -4.90
N ASN A 307 -19.22 -11.49 -4.94
CA ASN A 307 -18.97 -12.59 -4.01
C ASN A 307 -18.92 -12.13 -2.55
N TRP A 308 -18.38 -10.94 -2.28
CA TRP A 308 -18.31 -10.42 -0.92
C TRP A 308 -19.68 -9.93 -0.42
N LEU A 309 -20.40 -9.18 -1.24
CA LEU A 309 -21.73 -8.66 -0.88
C LEU A 309 -22.73 -9.80 -0.63
N ASP A 310 -22.67 -10.89 -1.41
CA ASP A 310 -23.54 -12.08 -1.26
C ASP A 310 -23.45 -12.75 0.13
N VAL A 311 -22.32 -12.61 0.83
CA VAL A 311 -22.12 -13.31 2.12
C VAL A 311 -21.89 -12.39 3.31
N SER A 312 -21.74 -11.08 3.08
CA SER A 312 -21.39 -10.13 4.13
C SER A 312 -22.60 -9.51 4.82
N ASP A 313 -23.77 -9.55 4.18
CA ASP A 313 -25.01 -8.89 4.63
C ASP A 313 -24.81 -7.38 4.91
N ILE A 314 -23.85 -6.75 4.22
CA ILE A 314 -23.56 -5.31 4.36
C ILE A 314 -24.39 -4.54 3.33
N GLU A 315 -25.30 -3.70 3.81
CA GLU A 315 -26.12 -2.81 2.97
C GLU A 315 -25.63 -1.36 2.96
N ASP A 316 -24.91 -0.93 4.00
CA ASP A 316 -24.39 0.44 4.16
C ASP A 316 -23.00 0.49 4.83
N GLY A 317 -22.43 1.69 4.94
CA GLY A 317 -21.21 1.93 5.72
C GLY A 317 -19.96 1.27 5.13
N PHE A 318 -19.00 0.92 6.00
CA PHE A 318 -17.72 0.34 5.58
C PHE A 318 -17.89 -1.03 4.92
N LEU A 319 -17.24 -1.20 3.77
CA LEU A 319 -17.20 -2.45 3.02
C LEU A 319 -16.33 -3.51 3.68
N PHE A 320 -15.25 -3.08 4.34
CA PHE A 320 -14.25 -3.94 4.98
C PHE A 320 -14.37 -3.89 6.50
N ARG A 321 -15.46 -4.44 7.03
CA ARG A 321 -15.69 -4.55 8.48
C ARG A 321 -14.85 -5.66 9.10
N ARG A 322 -14.61 -5.57 10.41
CA ARG A 322 -13.88 -6.62 11.15
C ARG A 322 -14.58 -7.98 11.06
N ILE A 323 -13.82 -9.04 10.84
CA ILE A 323 -14.30 -10.42 11.00
C ILE A 323 -14.18 -10.82 12.47
N VAL A 324 -15.28 -11.23 13.07
CA VAL A 324 -15.36 -11.69 14.46
C VAL A 324 -15.39 -13.22 14.54
N SER A 325 -15.41 -13.74 15.76
CA SER A 325 -15.43 -15.19 16.01
C SER A 325 -16.53 -15.89 15.21
N GLY A 326 -16.15 -17.00 14.57
CA GLY A 326 -17.04 -17.80 13.75
C GLY A 326 -17.16 -17.36 12.30
N ASP A 327 -16.19 -16.59 11.78
CA ASP A 327 -16.23 -16.08 10.40
C ASP A 327 -17.49 -15.24 10.13
N ARG A 328 -17.86 -14.42 11.12
CA ARG A 328 -19.00 -13.50 11.05
C ARG A 328 -18.49 -12.08 10.82
N VAL A 329 -19.26 -11.29 10.09
CA VAL A 329 -18.98 -9.87 9.87
C VAL A 329 -19.48 -9.06 11.05
N SER A 330 -18.67 -8.12 11.55
CA SER A 330 -19.10 -7.20 12.60
C SER A 330 -20.28 -6.34 12.12
N GLN A 331 -21.26 -6.16 12.98
CA GLN A 331 -22.38 -5.24 12.75
C GLN A 331 -22.03 -3.79 13.04
N GLU A 332 -20.95 -3.56 13.80
CA GLU A 332 -20.42 -2.21 14.01
C GLU A 332 -19.94 -1.64 12.68
N ASN A 333 -20.33 -0.39 12.40
CA ASN A 333 -19.86 0.36 11.23
C ASN A 333 -18.43 0.88 11.48
N THR A 334 -17.50 -0.03 11.68
CA THR A 334 -16.08 0.24 11.89
C THR A 334 -15.27 -0.62 10.92
N HIS A 335 -14.35 0.03 10.19
CA HIS A 335 -13.46 -0.68 9.30
C HIS A 335 -12.45 -1.55 10.08
N MET A 336 -11.98 -2.62 9.46
CA MET A 336 -10.87 -3.41 9.97
C MET A 336 -9.59 -2.57 10.02
N THR A 337 -8.71 -2.86 10.99
CA THR A 337 -7.39 -2.20 11.08
C THR A 337 -6.38 -2.83 10.12
N SER A 338 -5.34 -2.08 9.77
CA SER A 338 -4.27 -2.61 8.89
C SER A 338 -3.51 -3.77 9.53
N GLU A 339 -3.41 -3.80 10.86
CA GLU A 339 -2.78 -4.88 11.62
C GLU A 339 -3.58 -6.17 11.50
N CYS A 340 -4.90 -6.10 11.66
CA CYS A 340 -5.79 -7.25 11.51
C CYS A 340 -5.78 -7.77 10.06
N PHE A 341 -5.79 -6.87 9.08
CA PHE A 341 -5.62 -7.24 7.68
C PHE A 341 -4.27 -7.96 7.45
N LEU A 342 -3.17 -7.41 7.95
CA LEU A 342 -1.84 -8.00 7.76
C LEU A 342 -1.74 -9.39 8.36
N GLU A 343 -2.29 -9.60 9.57
CA GLU A 343 -2.34 -10.93 10.19
C GLU A 343 -3.09 -11.93 9.31
N MET A 344 -4.29 -11.55 8.85
CA MET A 344 -5.12 -12.39 7.98
C MET A 344 -4.46 -12.69 6.63
N PHE A 345 -3.81 -11.69 6.04
CA PHE A 345 -3.09 -11.82 4.78
C PHE A 345 -1.90 -12.78 4.91
N ARG A 346 -1.08 -12.63 5.97
CA ARG A 346 0.06 -13.53 6.22
C ARG A 346 -0.39 -14.96 6.45
N ASN A 347 -1.47 -15.17 7.19
CA ASN A 347 -2.08 -16.48 7.35
C ASN A 347 -2.53 -17.06 6.00
N ASN A 348 -3.13 -16.23 5.13
CA ASN A 348 -3.56 -16.68 3.81
C ASN A 348 -2.39 -17.03 2.88
N LEU A 349 -1.24 -16.36 2.99
CA LEU A 349 0.00 -16.74 2.29
C LEU A 349 0.55 -18.08 2.79
N LEU A 350 0.54 -18.31 4.11
CA LEU A 350 0.98 -19.58 4.68
C LEU A 350 0.12 -20.76 4.20
N ASP A 351 -1.16 -20.54 3.92
CA ASP A 351 -2.05 -21.58 3.38
C ASP A 351 -1.61 -22.11 2.01
N ILE A 352 -0.94 -21.28 1.21
CA ILE A 352 -0.35 -21.66 -0.08
C ILE A 352 1.16 -21.92 0.03
N THR A 353 1.69 -22.07 1.24
CA THR A 353 3.13 -22.33 1.50
C THR A 353 4.06 -21.21 1.00
N VAL A 354 3.55 -19.98 0.90
CA VAL A 354 4.36 -18.81 0.58
C VAL A 354 4.84 -18.14 1.87
N ASP A 355 6.15 -17.87 1.96
CA ASP A 355 6.73 -17.15 3.10
C ASP A 355 6.11 -15.73 3.20
N PRO A 356 5.41 -15.40 4.29
CA PRO A 356 4.79 -14.09 4.47
C PRO A 356 5.77 -12.97 4.83
N ALA A 357 7.00 -13.28 5.27
CA ALA A 357 7.96 -12.29 5.77
C ALA A 357 8.21 -11.13 4.78
N PRO A 358 8.52 -11.37 3.49
CA PRO A 358 8.82 -10.28 2.55
C PRO A 358 7.59 -9.43 2.16
N TYR A 359 6.37 -9.87 2.48
CA TYR A 359 5.12 -9.21 2.06
C TYR A 359 4.55 -8.28 3.13
N GLY A 360 3.92 -7.19 2.68
CA GLY A 360 3.24 -6.22 3.54
C GLY A 360 2.17 -5.43 2.81
N THR A 361 1.67 -4.36 3.43
CA THR A 361 0.56 -3.55 2.88
C THR A 361 0.91 -2.89 1.53
N HIS A 362 2.19 -2.65 1.24
CA HIS A 362 2.61 -2.06 -0.04
C HIS A 362 2.83 -3.08 -1.17
N SER A 363 2.82 -4.39 -0.87
CA SER A 363 3.09 -5.44 -1.86
C SER A 363 2.08 -5.44 -3.01
N PHE A 364 0.82 -5.10 -2.74
CA PHE A 364 -0.26 -5.06 -3.74
C PHE A 364 -0.15 -3.86 -4.67
N ARG A 365 0.10 -2.67 -4.12
CA ARG A 365 0.36 -1.46 -4.91
C ARG A 365 1.59 -1.63 -5.80
N ARG A 366 2.65 -2.27 -5.28
CA ARG A 366 3.86 -2.61 -6.04
C ARG A 366 3.58 -3.61 -7.17
N GLY A 367 2.93 -4.72 -6.83
CA GLY A 367 2.56 -5.76 -7.79
C GLY A 367 1.64 -5.29 -8.90
N GLY A 368 0.62 -4.51 -8.55
CA GLY A 368 -0.30 -3.91 -9.52
C GLY A 368 0.42 -2.97 -10.48
N CYS A 369 1.36 -2.15 -9.96
CA CYS A 369 2.17 -1.27 -10.78
C CYS A 369 3.01 -2.05 -11.80
N GLN A 370 3.68 -3.12 -11.33
CA GLN A 370 4.48 -3.98 -12.20
C GLN A 370 3.61 -4.68 -13.23
N TRP A 371 2.48 -5.25 -12.83
CA TRP A 371 1.54 -5.94 -13.73
C TRP A 371 0.94 -5.03 -14.80
N LEU A 372 0.56 -3.80 -14.45
CA LEU A 372 0.09 -2.81 -15.43
C LEU A 372 1.19 -2.47 -16.44
N TYR A 373 2.45 -2.38 -15.99
CA TYR A 373 3.58 -2.07 -16.85
C TYR A 373 3.99 -3.25 -17.75
N THR A 374 4.17 -4.45 -17.18
CA THR A 374 4.74 -5.61 -17.89
C THR A 374 3.68 -6.39 -18.66
N CYS A 375 2.55 -6.71 -18.02
CA CYS A 375 1.50 -7.55 -18.61
C CYS A 375 0.51 -6.73 -19.43
N CYS A 376 0.05 -5.60 -18.91
CA CYS A 376 -0.90 -4.73 -19.61
C CYS A 376 -0.23 -3.74 -20.58
N ARG A 377 1.10 -3.61 -20.53
CA ARG A 377 1.90 -2.71 -21.37
C ARG A 377 1.46 -1.24 -21.28
N TRP A 378 0.99 -0.80 -20.11
CA TRP A 378 0.64 0.61 -19.91
C TRP A 378 1.90 1.47 -19.89
N GLY A 379 1.86 2.61 -20.60
CA GLY A 379 2.89 3.63 -20.50
C GLY A 379 2.95 4.24 -19.09
N LEU A 380 4.16 4.63 -18.64
CA LEU A 380 4.37 5.16 -17.28
C LEU A 380 3.46 6.34 -16.95
N ARG A 381 3.22 7.26 -17.90
CA ARG A 381 2.33 8.41 -17.69
C ARG A 381 0.91 7.98 -17.33
N ARG A 382 0.37 6.95 -17.99
CA ARG A 382 -0.95 6.40 -17.71
C ARG A 382 -1.01 5.75 -16.33
N ILE A 383 0.05 5.02 -15.95
CA ILE A 383 0.15 4.42 -14.62
C ILE A 383 0.24 5.50 -13.53
N CYS A 384 1.00 6.58 -13.77
CA CYS A 384 1.07 7.71 -12.84
C CYS A 384 -0.28 8.39 -12.67
N ASP A 385 -0.99 8.70 -13.76
CA ASP A 385 -2.34 9.29 -13.69
C ASP A 385 -3.31 8.38 -12.94
N TRP A 386 -3.29 7.08 -13.23
CA TRP A 386 -4.15 6.09 -12.57
C TRP A 386 -3.85 5.92 -11.09
N GLY A 387 -2.57 5.80 -10.71
CA GLY A 387 -2.14 5.64 -9.32
C GLY A 387 -2.12 6.94 -8.51
N GLY A 388 -2.44 8.08 -9.14
CA GLY A 388 -2.34 9.41 -8.57
C GLY A 388 -0.91 9.79 -8.19
N TRP A 389 0.10 9.31 -8.93
CA TRP A 389 1.49 9.74 -8.76
C TRP A 389 1.80 10.96 -9.63
N SER A 390 2.79 11.75 -9.21
CA SER A 390 3.27 12.85 -10.05
C SER A 390 3.74 12.31 -11.41
N THR A 391 3.33 13.00 -12.47
CA THR A 391 3.84 12.75 -13.82
C THR A 391 5.20 13.38 -14.06
N GLU A 392 5.70 14.19 -13.12
CA GLU A 392 7.04 14.76 -13.17
C GLU A 392 8.09 13.71 -12.83
N PHE A 393 9.08 13.54 -13.71
CA PHE A 393 10.17 12.57 -13.57
C PHE A 393 11.07 12.81 -12.33
N SER A 394 11.01 13.99 -11.72
CA SER A 394 11.68 14.30 -10.45
C SER A 394 11.17 13.42 -9.30
N ASN A 395 9.97 12.82 -9.44
CA ASN A 395 9.37 11.96 -8.45
C ASN A 395 9.63 10.46 -8.76
N LEU A 396 10.69 9.91 -8.15
CA LEU A 396 11.12 8.52 -8.34
C LEU A 396 10.25 7.47 -7.60
N THR A 397 9.09 7.83 -7.06
CA THR A 397 8.24 6.88 -6.32
C THR A 397 7.80 5.70 -7.19
N ILE A 398 7.42 5.93 -8.45
CA ILE A 398 7.03 4.84 -9.36
C ILE A 398 8.22 3.91 -9.68
N VAL A 399 9.42 4.46 -9.85
CA VAL A 399 10.64 3.66 -10.11
C VAL A 399 10.91 2.71 -8.95
N LYS A 400 10.72 3.16 -7.70
CA LYS A 400 10.84 2.30 -6.52
C LYS A 400 9.82 1.17 -6.48
N TYR A 401 8.68 1.27 -7.17
CA TYR A 401 7.71 0.20 -7.30
C TYR A 401 8.00 -0.74 -8.47
N LEU A 402 8.58 -0.24 -9.55
CA LEU A 402 8.94 -1.04 -10.73
C LEU A 402 10.25 -1.82 -10.55
N ILE A 403 11.19 -1.27 -9.77
CA ILE A 403 12.53 -1.84 -9.60
C ILE A 403 12.80 -1.99 -8.10
N SER A 404 12.82 -3.23 -7.62
CA SER A 404 13.20 -3.59 -6.25
C SER A 404 14.26 -4.67 -6.28
N TYR A 405 15.20 -4.61 -5.35
CA TYR A 405 16.17 -5.70 -5.16
C TYR A 405 15.50 -6.98 -4.61
N ALA A 406 14.32 -6.84 -3.99
CA ALA A 406 13.57 -7.94 -3.40
C ALA A 406 12.57 -8.59 -4.38
N ASP A 407 12.45 -8.04 -5.59
CA ASP A 407 11.61 -8.61 -6.64
C ASP A 407 12.47 -9.55 -7.51
N GLU A 408 11.93 -10.72 -7.84
CA GLU A 408 12.60 -11.64 -8.77
C GLU A 408 12.49 -11.10 -10.20
N PRO A 409 13.58 -11.08 -10.99
CA PRO A 409 13.51 -10.69 -12.39
C PRO A 409 12.54 -11.59 -13.15
N CYS A 410 11.57 -11.00 -13.85
CA CYS A 410 10.61 -11.77 -14.65
C CYS A 410 11.25 -12.44 -15.89
N GLU A 411 12.44 -11.99 -16.30
CA GLU A 411 13.13 -12.44 -17.51
C GLU A 411 14.62 -12.63 -17.24
N ARG A 412 15.20 -13.68 -17.83
CA ARG A 412 16.65 -13.89 -17.79
C ARG A 412 17.33 -12.85 -18.68
N ARG A 413 18.50 -12.39 -18.26
CA ARG A 413 19.25 -11.36 -18.99
C ARG A 413 19.57 -11.76 -20.42
N GLU A 414 19.84 -13.05 -20.68
CA GLU A 414 20.10 -13.57 -22.03
C GLU A 414 18.90 -13.44 -22.99
N ASP A 415 17.69 -13.33 -22.46
CA ASP A 415 16.46 -13.33 -23.25
C ASP A 415 16.02 -11.92 -23.68
N TYR A 416 16.66 -10.86 -23.18
CA TYR A 416 16.23 -9.47 -23.42
C TYR A 416 16.21 -9.07 -24.90
N MET A 417 17.09 -9.65 -25.72
CA MET A 417 17.15 -9.40 -27.17
C MET A 417 16.77 -10.65 -27.98
N ASN A 418 16.14 -11.63 -27.34
CA ASN A 418 15.64 -12.81 -28.02
C ASN A 418 14.42 -12.41 -28.87
N PRO A 419 14.47 -12.53 -30.22
CA PRO A 419 13.36 -12.11 -31.10
C PRO A 419 12.03 -12.80 -30.77
N ILE A 420 12.09 -14.05 -30.29
CA ILE A 420 10.90 -14.82 -29.87
C ILE A 420 10.24 -14.18 -28.64
N VAL A 421 11.04 -13.68 -27.69
CA VAL A 421 10.56 -13.01 -26.47
C VAL A 421 10.08 -11.60 -26.79
N LEU A 422 10.81 -10.89 -27.65
CA LEU A 422 10.46 -9.54 -28.10
C LEU A 422 9.21 -9.48 -28.99
N ARG A 423 8.73 -10.64 -29.49
CA ARG A 423 7.60 -10.74 -30.43
C ARG A 423 7.81 -9.85 -31.67
N LEU A 424 9.06 -9.79 -32.14
CA LEU A 424 9.48 -9.08 -33.35
C LEU A 424 9.38 -9.94 -34.60
#